data_AF-A0A1W6K5Y9-F1
#
_entry.id   AF-A0A1W6K5Y9-F1
#
_cell.length_a   1.000
_cell.length_b   1.000
_cell.length_c   1.000
_cell.angle_alpha   90.00
_cell.angle_beta   90.00
_cell.angle_gamma   90.00
#
_symmetry.space_group_name_H-M   'P 1'
#
loop_
_entity.id
_entity.type
_entity.pdbx_description
1 polymer ?
#
loop_
_entity_poly.entity_id
_entity_poly.type
_entity_poly.pdbx_seq_one_letter_code
_entity_poly.pdbx_strand_id
1 'polypeptide(L)'
;MPQRYIKKILDARVYDVAIETPLTEARSLSKRFGNNILLKREDLQPVFSFKIRGAYNRIAQLSEEQKAKGVICASAGNHAQGVALASRNLGIKAVIVMPQTTPEIKVRSVRDHGAKVVLKGDAFDEAAAHAQELIAKHGYTYIPPYDDPDVIAGQGTVAMEIMWQFSKPIHAIFICVGGGGLIAGMAAYIKYLRPEIKVIGVEPEDSNCLQAAMKAGKRVVLDEVGIFADGVAVKQIGKYPWEICKDHVDEVITVSTDEICAAIKDVFEDTRSIAEPAGALGVAGIKKYIEREQIENENLVATLSGANMNFDRLRYISERTEIGEKREAILAVTIPEKPGAFKTFINALHKRSITEFNYRYADATNATIFVGIQIAAGGHGREDLIQDLRETGYSVIDLTESDLAKQHIRHMVGGHAPTITNEKVFQFEFPERPGALLKFLMSLGTRWNISMFHYRNHGAAYSRVLLGAQVEDDEVKDFEKMLDKVGFRYENMTDNEAYQLFLGAGNNKSG
;
A
#
# COMPACT_ATOMS: atom_id res chain seq x y z
N MET A 1 -16.25 -15.54 31.03
CA MET A 1 -16.37 -14.77 29.77
C MET A 1 -15.90 -15.58 28.55
N PRO A 2 -14.65 -16.09 28.45
CA PRO A 2 -14.19 -16.79 27.23
C PRO A 2 -14.91 -18.13 26.98
N GLN A 3 -15.24 -18.90 28.02
CA GLN A 3 -16.00 -20.16 27.91
C GLN A 3 -17.32 -20.02 27.12
N ARG A 4 -17.98 -18.84 27.17
CA ARG A 4 -19.21 -18.59 26.41
C ARG A 4 -18.97 -18.59 24.91
N TYR A 5 -17.81 -18.14 24.47
CA TYR A 5 -17.44 -18.09 23.05
C TYR A 5 -16.89 -19.41 22.54
N ILE A 6 -16.21 -20.21 23.37
CA ILE A 6 -15.63 -21.50 22.92
C ILE A 6 -16.68 -22.40 22.31
N LYS A 7 -17.79 -22.64 23.03
CA LYS A 7 -18.88 -23.46 22.48
C LYS A 7 -19.42 -22.88 21.17
N LYS A 8 -19.64 -21.56 21.11
CA LYS A 8 -20.13 -20.89 19.89
C LYS A 8 -19.16 -20.99 18.71
N ILE A 9 -17.85 -20.96 18.96
CA ILE A 9 -16.81 -21.09 17.94
C ILE A 9 -16.78 -22.53 17.41
N LEU A 10 -16.84 -23.53 18.30
CA LEU A 10 -16.88 -24.94 17.92
C LEU A 10 -18.18 -25.33 17.20
N ASP A 11 -19.31 -24.70 17.56
CA ASP A 11 -20.62 -24.88 16.92
C ASP A 11 -20.79 -24.01 15.65
N ALA A 12 -19.77 -23.21 15.27
CA ALA A 12 -19.89 -22.28 14.16
C ALA A 12 -19.95 -23.01 12.80
N ARG A 13 -20.92 -22.64 11.97
CA ARG A 13 -21.19 -23.33 10.68
C ARG A 13 -20.44 -22.72 9.51
N VAL A 14 -19.21 -22.28 9.69
CA VAL A 14 -18.51 -21.45 8.70
C VAL A 14 -18.16 -22.20 7.40
N TYR A 15 -17.95 -23.52 7.47
CA TYR A 15 -17.37 -24.32 6.38
C TYR A 15 -18.35 -24.65 5.23
N ASP A 16 -19.62 -24.28 5.35
CA ASP A 16 -20.57 -24.35 4.24
C ASP A 16 -20.23 -23.34 3.11
N VAL A 17 -19.44 -22.31 3.43
CA VAL A 17 -19.00 -21.27 2.49
C VAL A 17 -17.52 -20.88 2.63
N ALA A 18 -16.92 -21.06 3.80
CA ALA A 18 -15.52 -20.78 4.04
C ALA A 18 -14.69 -22.05 3.80
N ILE A 19 -13.43 -21.86 3.45
CA ILE A 19 -12.44 -22.95 3.43
C ILE A 19 -11.57 -22.90 4.69
N GLU A 20 -11.00 -24.04 5.06
CA GLU A 20 -9.82 -24.04 5.92
C GLU A 20 -8.65 -23.44 5.13
N THR A 21 -8.20 -22.26 5.52
CA THR A 21 -7.14 -21.56 4.78
C THR A 21 -5.77 -22.08 5.18
N PRO A 22 -4.78 -22.07 4.28
CA PRO A 22 -3.45 -22.56 4.61
C PRO A 22 -2.75 -21.66 5.64
N LEU A 23 -1.90 -22.28 6.46
CA LEU A 23 -0.90 -21.61 7.28
C LEU A 23 0.46 -21.75 6.57
N THR A 24 0.87 -20.71 5.86
CA THR A 24 2.03 -20.75 4.96
C THR A 24 3.26 -20.14 5.62
N GLU A 25 4.41 -20.80 5.53
CA GLU A 25 5.69 -20.21 5.93
C GLU A 25 6.09 -19.06 5.00
N ALA A 26 6.39 -17.90 5.57
CA ALA A 26 7.02 -16.78 4.89
C ALA A 26 8.54 -16.97 4.91
N ARG A 27 9.08 -17.73 3.95
CA ARG A 27 10.48 -18.18 3.94
C ARG A 27 11.49 -17.04 3.93
N SER A 28 11.28 -16.02 3.11
CA SER A 28 12.15 -14.85 2.97
C SER A 28 12.15 -14.04 4.26
N LEU A 29 10.97 -13.69 4.78
CA LEU A 29 10.83 -13.02 6.08
C LEU A 29 11.44 -13.85 7.22
N SER A 30 11.16 -15.14 7.27
CA SER A 30 11.66 -16.04 8.31
C SER A 30 13.19 -16.05 8.34
N LYS A 31 13.80 -16.20 7.17
CA LYS A 31 15.27 -16.14 7.02
C LYS A 31 15.81 -14.76 7.38
N ARG A 32 15.16 -13.68 6.94
CA ARG A 32 15.60 -12.30 7.18
C ARG A 32 15.66 -11.96 8.67
N PHE A 33 14.69 -12.46 9.45
CA PHE A 33 14.55 -12.12 10.86
C PHE A 33 14.99 -13.24 11.81
N GLY A 34 15.51 -14.37 11.33
CA GLY A 34 15.94 -15.48 12.19
C GLY A 34 14.80 -16.09 13.02
N ASN A 35 13.55 -15.99 12.56
CA ASN A 35 12.36 -16.48 13.25
C ASN A 35 11.51 -17.32 12.29
N ASN A 36 10.64 -18.20 12.79
CA ASN A 36 9.68 -18.91 11.95
C ASN A 36 8.39 -18.09 11.83
N ILE A 37 8.23 -17.39 10.71
CA ILE A 37 7.08 -16.52 10.44
C ILE A 37 6.08 -17.26 9.56
N LEU A 38 4.85 -17.39 10.06
CA LEU A 38 3.74 -18.09 9.43
C LEU A 38 2.61 -17.10 9.08
N LEU A 39 1.98 -17.32 7.94
CA LEU A 39 0.91 -16.49 7.39
C LEU A 39 -0.38 -17.30 7.33
N LYS A 40 -1.39 -16.91 8.10
CA LYS A 40 -2.74 -17.48 8.01
C LYS A 40 -3.49 -16.79 6.86
N ARG A 41 -3.68 -17.52 5.76
CA ARG A 41 -4.07 -17.01 4.43
C ARG A 41 -5.58 -16.77 4.25
N GLU A 42 -6.17 -15.92 5.08
CA GLU A 42 -7.61 -15.57 4.96
C GLU A 42 -7.95 -14.77 3.69
N ASP A 43 -6.94 -14.26 3.00
CA ASP A 43 -7.04 -13.70 1.65
C ASP A 43 -7.44 -14.73 0.58
N LEU A 44 -7.33 -16.03 0.85
CA LEU A 44 -7.72 -17.11 -0.07
C LEU A 44 -9.17 -17.57 0.09
N GLN A 45 -9.95 -16.94 0.98
CA GLN A 45 -11.39 -17.21 1.07
C GLN A 45 -12.10 -16.85 -0.26
N PRO A 46 -13.29 -17.41 -0.55
CA PRO A 46 -14.02 -17.14 -1.80
C PRO A 46 -14.41 -15.66 -2.03
N VAL A 47 -14.38 -14.83 -0.99
CA VAL A 47 -14.60 -13.37 -1.03
C VAL A 47 -13.32 -12.59 -0.71
N PHE A 48 -12.17 -13.25 -0.82
CA PHE A 48 -10.84 -12.71 -0.60
C PHE A 48 -10.62 -12.06 0.78
N SER A 49 -11.36 -12.50 1.81
CA SER A 49 -11.18 -12.06 3.20
C SER A 49 -11.89 -12.97 4.21
N PHE A 50 -11.49 -12.89 5.48
CA PHE A 50 -12.09 -13.65 6.58
C PHE A 50 -13.57 -13.33 6.85
N LYS A 51 -14.10 -12.21 6.34
CA LYS A 51 -15.43 -11.68 6.70
C LYS A 51 -16.57 -12.66 6.41
N ILE A 52 -16.38 -13.57 5.45
CA ILE A 52 -17.36 -14.61 5.13
C ILE A 52 -17.71 -15.50 6.34
N ARG A 53 -16.75 -15.75 7.24
CA ARG A 53 -16.94 -16.65 8.38
C ARG A 53 -18.01 -16.12 9.34
N GLY A 54 -17.79 -14.94 9.92
CA GLY A 54 -18.76 -14.35 10.84
C GLY A 54 -20.06 -13.92 10.18
N ALA A 55 -20.02 -13.44 8.92
CA ALA A 55 -21.25 -13.11 8.19
C ALA A 55 -22.13 -14.36 8.02
N TYR A 56 -21.56 -15.46 7.54
CA TYR A 56 -22.29 -16.72 7.39
C TYR A 56 -22.78 -17.27 8.72
N ASN A 57 -21.90 -17.32 9.73
CA ASN A 57 -22.26 -17.87 11.03
C ASN A 57 -23.45 -17.13 11.66
N ARG A 58 -23.50 -15.80 11.50
CA ARG A 58 -24.61 -14.99 11.99
C ARG A 58 -25.90 -15.22 11.20
N ILE A 59 -25.81 -15.26 9.87
CA ILE A 59 -26.98 -15.41 8.99
C ILE A 59 -27.58 -16.81 9.10
N ALA A 60 -26.75 -17.85 9.19
CA ALA A 60 -27.19 -19.23 9.34
C ALA A 60 -28.04 -19.44 10.61
N GLN A 61 -27.77 -18.66 11.67
CA GLN A 61 -28.45 -18.72 12.97
C GLN A 61 -29.71 -17.85 13.05
N LEU A 62 -30.12 -17.19 11.97
CA LEU A 62 -31.38 -16.45 11.95
C LEU A 62 -32.58 -17.40 12.11
N SER A 63 -33.62 -16.91 12.77
CA SER A 63 -34.92 -17.58 12.79
C SER A 63 -35.58 -17.56 11.41
N GLU A 64 -36.50 -18.48 11.15
CA GLU A 64 -37.23 -18.52 9.87
C GLU A 64 -37.99 -17.22 9.58
N GLU A 65 -38.51 -16.54 10.62
CA GLU A 65 -39.14 -15.22 10.47
C GLU A 65 -38.15 -14.16 9.96
N GLN A 66 -36.95 -14.13 10.53
CA GLN A 66 -35.90 -13.21 10.11
C GLN A 66 -35.41 -13.52 8.69
N LYS A 67 -35.22 -14.81 8.36
CA LYS A 67 -34.83 -15.26 7.01
C LYS A 67 -35.88 -14.85 5.96
N ALA A 68 -37.17 -15.00 6.28
CA ALA A 68 -38.26 -14.63 5.37
C ALA A 68 -38.29 -13.12 5.07
N LYS A 69 -37.97 -12.28 6.05
CA LYS A 69 -37.84 -10.82 5.86
C LYS A 69 -36.60 -10.44 5.06
N GLY A 70 -35.52 -11.20 5.19
CA GLY A 70 -34.23 -10.95 4.54
C GLY A 70 -33.28 -10.14 5.40
N VAL A 71 -32.04 -10.00 4.92
CA VAL A 71 -30.94 -9.36 5.65
C VAL A 71 -30.47 -8.08 4.98
N ILE A 72 -29.88 -7.19 5.77
CA ILE A 72 -29.32 -5.93 5.29
C ILE A 72 -27.99 -5.60 5.98
N CYS A 73 -27.06 -4.98 5.25
CA CYS A 73 -25.92 -4.30 5.86
C CYS A 73 -25.56 -3.04 5.07
N ALA A 74 -24.91 -2.08 5.74
CA ALA A 74 -24.24 -0.96 5.10
C ALA A 74 -22.73 -1.25 5.06
N SER A 75 -22.18 -1.40 3.85
CA SER A 75 -20.75 -1.66 3.61
C SER A 75 -20.48 -1.65 2.12
N ALA A 76 -19.36 -1.05 1.72
CA ALA A 76 -18.85 -1.10 0.34
C ALA A 76 -17.67 -2.08 0.17
N GLY A 77 -17.23 -2.77 1.23
CA GLY A 77 -16.02 -3.60 1.23
C GLY A 77 -16.24 -5.08 1.57
N ASN A 78 -15.23 -5.68 2.20
CA ASN A 78 -15.15 -7.11 2.54
C ASN A 78 -16.40 -7.68 3.23
N HIS A 79 -17.01 -6.91 4.14
CA HIS A 79 -18.24 -7.35 4.83
C HIS A 79 -19.42 -7.51 3.88
N ALA A 80 -19.55 -6.63 2.89
CA ALA A 80 -20.65 -6.69 1.93
C ALA A 80 -20.55 -7.94 1.05
N GLN A 81 -19.35 -8.28 0.59
CA GLN A 81 -19.13 -9.53 -0.16
C GLN A 81 -19.44 -10.76 0.72
N GLY A 82 -18.99 -10.75 1.98
CA GLY A 82 -19.28 -11.81 2.94
C GLY A 82 -20.79 -12.02 3.16
N VAL A 83 -21.55 -10.95 3.40
CA VAL A 83 -23.01 -11.01 3.57
C VAL A 83 -23.71 -11.46 2.28
N ALA A 84 -23.29 -10.95 1.12
CA ALA A 84 -23.87 -11.30 -0.16
C ALA A 84 -23.70 -12.79 -0.49
N LEU A 85 -22.47 -13.30 -0.40
CA LEU A 85 -22.19 -14.73 -0.65
C LEU A 85 -22.91 -15.62 0.36
N ALA A 86 -22.89 -15.27 1.65
CA ALA A 86 -23.55 -16.05 2.69
C ALA A 86 -25.08 -16.14 2.46
N SER A 87 -25.71 -15.02 2.09
CA SER A 87 -27.15 -14.96 1.86
C SER A 87 -27.54 -15.73 0.60
N ARG A 88 -26.75 -15.67 -0.47
CA ARG A 88 -26.95 -16.48 -1.68
C ARG A 88 -26.88 -17.97 -1.38
N ASN A 89 -25.89 -18.42 -0.61
CA ASN A 89 -25.75 -19.83 -0.24
C ASN A 89 -26.97 -20.33 0.56
N LEU A 90 -27.51 -19.50 1.45
CA LEU A 90 -28.66 -19.84 2.29
C LEU A 90 -30.03 -19.56 1.62
N GLY A 91 -30.05 -19.05 0.39
CA GLY A 91 -31.29 -18.67 -0.30
C GLY A 91 -32.05 -17.50 0.34
N ILE A 92 -31.35 -16.64 1.09
CA ILE A 92 -31.92 -15.49 1.80
C ILE A 92 -31.72 -14.22 0.96
N LYS A 93 -32.74 -13.36 0.91
CA LYS A 93 -32.62 -12.05 0.25
C LYS A 93 -31.67 -11.15 1.03
N ALA A 94 -30.69 -10.58 0.34
CA ALA A 94 -29.76 -9.60 0.92
C ALA A 94 -29.89 -8.23 0.25
N VAL A 95 -29.94 -7.19 1.08
CA VAL A 95 -29.85 -5.79 0.67
C VAL A 95 -28.52 -5.22 1.18
N ILE A 96 -27.72 -4.66 0.28
CA ILE A 96 -26.44 -4.05 0.63
C ILE A 96 -26.52 -2.57 0.29
N VAL A 97 -26.41 -1.72 1.31
CA VAL A 97 -26.41 -0.27 1.13
C VAL A 97 -24.97 0.22 1.04
N MET A 98 -24.67 0.99 0.00
CA MET A 98 -23.35 1.55 -0.26
C MET A 98 -23.47 3.04 -0.62
N PRO A 99 -22.42 3.86 -0.37
CA PRO A 99 -22.36 5.22 -0.90
C PRO A 99 -22.43 5.24 -2.43
N GLN A 100 -22.97 6.31 -3.02
CA GLN A 100 -23.00 6.52 -4.48
C GLN A 100 -21.61 6.65 -5.08
N THR A 101 -20.64 7.09 -4.28
CA THR A 101 -19.22 7.22 -4.63
C THR A 101 -18.47 5.87 -4.65
N THR A 102 -19.15 4.76 -4.34
CA THR A 102 -18.52 3.42 -4.33
C THR A 102 -18.08 3.02 -5.74
N PRO A 103 -16.81 2.63 -5.94
CA PRO A 103 -16.33 2.18 -7.25
C PRO A 103 -17.16 1.03 -7.82
N GLU A 104 -17.51 1.11 -9.11
CA GLU A 104 -18.42 0.15 -9.76
C GLU A 104 -17.93 -1.31 -9.65
N ILE A 105 -16.61 -1.53 -9.60
CA ILE A 105 -16.04 -2.88 -9.40
C ILE A 105 -16.50 -3.52 -8.07
N LYS A 106 -16.58 -2.74 -6.98
CA LYS A 106 -17.03 -3.21 -5.66
C LYS A 106 -18.55 -3.45 -5.67
N VAL A 107 -19.30 -2.58 -6.35
CA VAL A 107 -20.74 -2.74 -6.56
C VAL A 107 -21.06 -4.01 -7.34
N ARG A 108 -20.33 -4.24 -8.45
CA ARG A 108 -20.52 -5.39 -9.33
C ARG A 108 -20.21 -6.71 -8.63
N SER A 109 -19.11 -6.79 -7.90
CA SER A 109 -18.76 -7.97 -7.08
C SER A 109 -19.90 -8.40 -6.15
N VAL A 110 -20.56 -7.44 -5.47
CA VAL A 110 -21.69 -7.74 -4.58
C VAL A 110 -22.94 -8.16 -5.35
N ARG A 111 -23.21 -7.56 -6.52
CA ARG A 111 -24.31 -7.97 -7.42
C ARG A 111 -24.09 -9.37 -7.99
N ASP A 112 -22.85 -9.74 -8.33
CA ASP A 112 -22.50 -11.06 -8.86
C ASP A 112 -22.71 -12.17 -7.82
N HIS A 113 -22.64 -11.82 -6.53
CA HIS A 113 -23.07 -12.67 -5.42
C HIS A 113 -24.60 -12.70 -5.22
N GLY A 114 -25.40 -12.03 -6.06
CA GLY A 114 -26.87 -12.12 -6.04
C GLY A 114 -27.57 -11.19 -5.05
N ALA A 115 -26.83 -10.26 -4.42
CA ALA A 115 -27.42 -9.30 -3.49
C ALA A 115 -27.99 -8.07 -4.21
N LYS A 116 -29.06 -7.49 -3.64
CA LYS A 116 -29.61 -6.20 -4.10
C LYS A 116 -28.75 -5.07 -3.55
N VAL A 117 -28.07 -4.34 -4.43
CA VAL A 117 -27.31 -3.15 -4.03
C VAL A 117 -28.19 -1.89 -4.10
N VAL A 118 -28.15 -1.08 -3.04
CA VAL A 118 -28.78 0.24 -2.95
C VAL A 118 -27.69 1.29 -2.79
N LEU A 119 -27.55 2.18 -3.76
CA LEU A 119 -26.59 3.28 -3.72
C LEU A 119 -27.24 4.53 -3.14
N LYS A 120 -26.78 4.99 -1.97
CA LYS A 120 -27.37 6.14 -1.26
C LYS A 120 -26.32 6.90 -0.45
N GLY A 121 -26.37 8.22 -0.56
CA GLY A 121 -25.48 9.14 0.16
C GLY A 121 -24.09 9.22 -0.48
N ASP A 122 -23.33 10.25 -0.09
CA ASP A 122 -21.96 10.44 -0.59
C ASP A 122 -20.92 9.79 0.34
N ALA A 123 -21.30 9.53 1.60
CA ALA A 123 -20.48 8.91 2.62
C ALA A 123 -21.11 7.65 3.26
N PHE A 124 -20.29 6.88 3.99
CA PHE A 124 -20.71 5.66 4.68
C PHE A 124 -21.82 5.93 5.71
N ASP A 125 -21.75 7.03 6.46
CA ASP A 125 -22.72 7.36 7.51
C ASP A 125 -24.14 7.58 6.94
N GLU A 126 -24.24 8.21 5.77
CA GLU A 126 -25.52 8.38 5.08
C GLU A 126 -26.07 7.04 4.54
N ALA A 127 -25.21 6.20 3.98
CA ALA A 127 -25.58 4.84 3.56
C ALA A 127 -26.05 4.00 4.77
N ALA A 128 -25.39 4.14 5.93
CA ALA A 128 -25.77 3.48 7.16
C ALA A 128 -27.11 3.98 7.71
N ALA A 129 -27.34 5.30 7.71
CA ALA A 129 -28.61 5.90 8.10
C ALA A 129 -29.76 5.40 7.21
N HIS A 130 -29.56 5.35 5.89
CA HIS A 130 -30.55 4.80 4.97
C HIS A 130 -30.80 3.30 5.18
N ALA A 131 -29.78 2.52 5.55
CA ALA A 131 -29.99 1.13 5.94
C ALA A 131 -30.93 1.02 7.15
N GLN A 132 -30.84 1.91 8.14
CA GLN A 132 -31.77 1.95 9.28
C GLN A 132 -33.21 2.28 8.85
N GLU A 133 -33.40 3.20 7.90
CA GLU A 133 -34.72 3.48 7.33
C GLU A 133 -35.33 2.24 6.65
N LEU A 134 -34.53 1.51 5.87
CA LEU A 134 -34.98 0.28 5.21
C LEU A 134 -35.28 -0.83 6.22
N ILE A 135 -34.54 -0.92 7.32
CA ILE A 135 -34.85 -1.84 8.44
C ILE A 135 -36.20 -1.50 9.04
N ALA A 136 -36.45 -0.23 9.38
CA ALA A 136 -37.71 0.21 9.97
C ALA A 136 -38.90 -0.05 9.02
N LYS A 137 -38.70 0.12 7.71
CA LYS A 137 -39.75 -0.03 6.69
C LYS A 137 -40.05 -1.49 6.32
N HIS A 138 -39.02 -2.33 6.19
CA HIS A 138 -39.17 -3.68 5.64
C HIS A 138 -38.95 -4.80 6.67
N GLY A 139 -38.47 -4.47 7.86
CA GLY A 139 -38.17 -5.44 8.92
C GLY A 139 -36.94 -6.30 8.63
N TYR A 140 -36.03 -5.84 7.77
CA TYR A 140 -34.78 -6.57 7.48
C TYR A 140 -33.95 -6.78 8.74
N THR A 141 -33.26 -7.91 8.83
CA THR A 141 -32.30 -8.14 9.91
C THR A 141 -30.95 -7.54 9.55
N TYR A 142 -30.47 -6.58 10.35
CA TYR A 142 -29.13 -6.02 10.17
C TYR A 142 -28.05 -7.05 10.50
N ILE A 143 -27.04 -7.18 9.64
CA ILE A 143 -25.88 -8.06 9.86
C ILE A 143 -24.66 -7.21 10.21
N PRO A 144 -24.24 -7.17 11.49
CA PRO A 144 -23.12 -6.34 11.92
C PRO A 144 -21.78 -6.80 11.31
N PRO A 145 -20.86 -5.87 11.01
CA PRO A 145 -19.53 -6.20 10.49
C PRO A 145 -18.58 -6.80 11.53
N TYR A 146 -18.86 -6.63 12.83
CA TYR A 146 -18.00 -7.10 13.93
C TYR A 146 -18.70 -7.16 15.29
N ASP A 147 -19.61 -6.23 15.62
CA ASP A 147 -20.16 -6.08 16.98
C ASP A 147 -21.35 -7.00 17.27
N ASP A 148 -21.14 -8.30 17.14
CA ASP A 148 -22.16 -9.33 17.38
C ASP A 148 -21.50 -10.64 17.87
N PRO A 149 -22.04 -11.32 18.90
CA PRO A 149 -21.44 -12.54 19.43
C PRO A 149 -21.29 -13.69 18.44
N ASP A 150 -22.21 -13.87 17.50
CA ASP A 150 -22.15 -14.93 16.49
C ASP A 150 -21.19 -14.56 15.36
N VAL A 151 -21.08 -13.27 15.03
CA VAL A 151 -20.04 -12.78 14.12
C VAL A 151 -18.67 -13.06 14.72
N ILE A 152 -18.43 -12.67 15.97
CA ILE A 152 -17.18 -12.91 16.71
C ILE A 152 -16.86 -14.42 16.77
N ALA A 153 -17.85 -15.25 17.07
CA ALA A 153 -17.66 -16.70 17.11
C ALA A 153 -17.26 -17.28 15.73
N GLY A 154 -17.86 -16.78 14.64
CA GLY A 154 -17.45 -17.18 13.30
C GLY A 154 -16.01 -16.76 12.99
N GLN A 155 -15.56 -15.59 13.45
CA GLN A 155 -14.16 -15.20 13.24
C GLN A 155 -13.18 -16.00 14.10
N GLY A 156 -13.61 -16.46 15.28
CA GLY A 156 -12.80 -17.31 16.17
C GLY A 156 -12.40 -18.64 15.55
N THR A 157 -13.09 -19.12 14.50
CA THR A 157 -12.70 -20.34 13.79
C THR A 157 -11.34 -20.21 13.11
N VAL A 158 -10.87 -18.99 12.82
CA VAL A 158 -9.51 -18.76 12.30
C VAL A 158 -8.46 -19.23 13.32
N ALA A 159 -8.65 -18.90 14.61
CA ALA A 159 -7.76 -19.37 15.66
C ALA A 159 -7.85 -20.88 15.86
N MET A 160 -9.06 -21.44 15.77
CA MET A 160 -9.28 -22.89 15.81
C MET A 160 -8.44 -23.62 14.75
N GLU A 161 -8.44 -23.12 13.52
CA GLU A 161 -7.61 -23.68 12.45
C GLU A 161 -6.11 -23.53 12.73
N ILE A 162 -5.63 -22.36 13.18
CA ILE A 162 -4.20 -22.16 13.51
C ILE A 162 -3.74 -23.18 14.56
N MET A 163 -4.52 -23.38 15.61
CA MET A 163 -4.20 -24.34 16.68
C MET A 163 -4.18 -25.79 16.20
N TRP A 164 -4.97 -26.13 15.18
CA TRP A 164 -4.94 -27.46 14.55
C TRP A 164 -3.78 -27.62 13.56
N GLN A 165 -3.48 -26.57 12.79
CA GLN A 165 -2.48 -26.61 11.72
C GLN A 165 -1.04 -26.54 12.22
N PHE A 166 -0.80 -26.00 13.42
CA PHE A 166 0.54 -25.83 13.97
C PHE A 166 0.65 -26.34 15.41
N SER A 167 1.41 -27.43 15.60
CA SER A 167 1.52 -28.14 16.88
C SER A 167 2.68 -27.68 17.77
N LYS A 168 3.61 -26.87 17.25
CA LYS A 168 4.75 -26.35 18.02
C LYS A 168 4.34 -25.11 18.85
N PRO A 169 5.08 -24.77 19.92
CA PRO A 169 4.81 -23.56 20.70
C PRO A 169 4.82 -22.30 19.82
N ILE A 170 3.79 -21.46 19.95
CA ILE A 170 3.70 -20.16 19.27
C ILE A 170 4.02 -19.07 20.30
N HIS A 171 4.92 -18.17 19.97
CA HIS A 171 5.24 -17.03 20.83
C HIS A 171 4.15 -15.97 20.77
N ALA A 172 3.77 -15.56 19.55
CA ALA A 172 2.80 -14.49 19.34
C ALA A 172 1.99 -14.66 18.04
N ILE A 173 0.74 -14.22 18.08
CA ILE A 173 -0.17 -14.12 16.94
C ILE A 173 -0.59 -12.65 16.76
N PHE A 174 -0.35 -12.13 15.56
CA PHE A 174 -0.56 -10.74 15.17
C PHE A 174 -1.80 -10.62 14.31
N ILE A 175 -2.77 -9.84 14.79
CA ILE A 175 -4.12 -9.80 14.24
C ILE A 175 -4.49 -8.36 13.92
N CYS A 176 -4.94 -8.10 12.68
CA CYS A 176 -5.42 -6.77 12.30
C CYS A 176 -6.64 -6.37 13.16
N VAL A 177 -6.71 -5.10 13.56
CA VAL A 177 -7.83 -4.59 14.35
C VAL A 177 -8.47 -3.40 13.65
N GLY A 178 -9.76 -3.56 13.34
CA GLY A 178 -10.68 -2.45 13.06
C GLY A 178 -11.71 -2.41 14.18
N GLY A 179 -12.96 -2.82 13.90
CA GLY A 179 -13.99 -2.92 14.95
C GLY A 179 -13.81 -4.07 15.96
N GLY A 180 -12.74 -4.87 15.85
CA GLY A 180 -12.33 -5.85 16.87
C GLY A 180 -12.90 -7.27 16.74
N GLY A 181 -13.81 -7.54 15.80
CA GLY A 181 -14.47 -8.85 15.71
C GLY A 181 -13.53 -10.05 15.51
N LEU A 182 -12.50 -9.88 14.68
CA LEU A 182 -11.50 -10.94 14.41
C LEU A 182 -10.64 -11.21 15.65
N ILE A 183 -9.96 -10.18 16.16
CA ILE A 183 -9.09 -10.31 17.33
C ILE A 183 -9.86 -10.80 18.56
N ALA A 184 -11.09 -10.34 18.78
CA ALA A 184 -11.89 -10.81 19.91
C ALA A 184 -12.21 -12.31 19.80
N GLY A 185 -12.64 -12.77 18.62
CA GLY A 185 -12.95 -14.19 18.39
C GLY A 185 -11.72 -15.07 18.56
N MET A 186 -10.60 -14.65 17.98
CA MET A 186 -9.34 -15.36 18.07
C MET A 186 -8.77 -15.35 19.50
N ALA A 187 -8.73 -14.19 20.16
CA ALA A 187 -8.23 -14.05 21.53
C ALA A 187 -8.99 -14.93 22.51
N ALA A 188 -10.33 -14.97 22.42
CA ALA A 188 -11.16 -15.81 23.27
C ALA A 188 -10.80 -17.29 23.15
N TYR A 189 -10.55 -17.78 21.93
CA TYR A 189 -10.20 -19.17 21.68
C TYR A 189 -8.75 -19.50 22.09
N ILE A 190 -7.80 -18.65 21.67
CA ILE A 190 -6.37 -18.80 21.96
C ILE A 190 -6.15 -18.81 23.46
N LYS A 191 -6.65 -17.80 24.18
CA LYS A 191 -6.42 -17.68 25.63
C LYS A 191 -7.09 -18.78 26.44
N TYR A 192 -8.11 -19.43 25.90
CA TYR A 192 -8.71 -20.59 26.54
C TYR A 192 -7.86 -21.86 26.40
N LEU A 193 -7.26 -22.11 25.23
CA LEU A 193 -6.50 -23.34 24.97
C LEU A 193 -5.01 -23.23 25.32
N ARG A 194 -4.42 -22.06 25.09
CA ARG A 194 -2.99 -21.76 25.15
C ARG A 194 -2.79 -20.32 25.67
N PRO A 195 -3.10 -20.05 26.95
CA PRO A 195 -3.01 -18.70 27.53
C PRO A 195 -1.63 -18.05 27.43
N GLU A 196 -0.57 -18.86 27.29
CA GLU A 196 0.80 -18.44 27.11
C GLU A 196 1.09 -17.76 25.76
N ILE A 197 0.28 -18.02 24.73
CA ILE A 197 0.45 -17.39 23.41
C ILE A 197 0.08 -15.91 23.52
N LYS A 198 0.97 -15.01 23.11
CA LYS A 198 0.66 -13.58 23.04
C LYS A 198 -0.29 -13.30 21.89
N VAL A 199 -1.39 -12.61 22.17
CA VAL A 199 -2.34 -12.12 21.18
C VAL A 199 -2.12 -10.62 21.04
N ILE A 200 -1.57 -10.22 19.90
CA ILE A 200 -1.16 -8.84 19.64
C ILE A 200 -2.06 -8.25 18.55
N GLY A 201 -2.76 -7.18 18.90
CA GLY A 201 -3.51 -6.39 17.93
C GLY A 201 -2.58 -5.50 17.11
N VAL A 202 -2.89 -5.33 15.83
CA VAL A 202 -2.15 -4.41 14.96
C VAL A 202 -3.12 -3.44 14.30
N GLU A 203 -2.89 -2.15 14.53
CA GLU A 203 -3.70 -1.03 14.04
C GLU A 203 -2.85 -0.05 13.22
N PRO A 204 -3.41 0.67 12.24
CA PRO A 204 -2.77 1.87 11.69
C PRO A 204 -2.64 2.95 12.77
N GLU A 205 -1.58 3.75 12.71
CA GLU A 205 -1.38 4.90 13.61
C GLU A 205 -2.56 5.89 13.57
N ASP A 206 -3.16 6.07 12.40
CA ASP A 206 -4.28 6.97 12.15
C ASP A 206 -5.67 6.34 12.41
N SER A 207 -5.73 5.08 12.86
CA SER A 207 -6.98 4.32 13.09
C SER A 207 -6.85 3.34 14.27
N ASN A 208 -6.29 3.80 15.39
CA ASN A 208 -5.88 2.98 16.54
C ASN A 208 -6.94 2.87 17.67
N CYS A 209 -8.16 2.46 17.31
CA CYS A 209 -9.31 2.53 18.21
C CYS A 209 -9.21 1.59 19.43
N LEU A 210 -8.59 0.41 19.30
CA LEU A 210 -8.39 -0.52 20.40
C LEU A 210 -7.26 -0.05 21.31
N GLN A 211 -6.14 0.43 20.76
CA GLN A 211 -5.06 1.00 21.55
C GLN A 211 -5.56 2.17 22.41
N ALA A 212 -6.33 3.08 21.80
CA ALA A 212 -6.91 4.22 22.49
C ALA A 212 -7.89 3.78 23.60
N ALA A 213 -8.70 2.74 23.35
CA ALA A 213 -9.61 2.18 24.34
C ALA A 213 -8.86 1.48 25.50
N MET A 214 -7.81 0.72 25.22
CA MET A 214 -6.96 0.09 26.23
C MET A 214 -6.28 1.12 27.12
N LYS A 215 -5.70 2.17 26.53
CA LYS A 215 -5.08 3.27 27.27
C LYS A 215 -6.08 4.01 28.18
N ALA A 216 -7.31 4.19 27.74
CA ALA A 216 -8.36 4.85 28.51
C ALA A 216 -9.08 3.93 29.51
N GLY A 217 -8.87 2.60 29.44
CA GLY A 217 -9.61 1.61 30.22
C GLY A 217 -11.11 1.51 29.86
N LYS A 218 -11.54 2.13 28.75
CA LYS A 218 -12.92 2.16 28.26
C LYS A 218 -12.94 2.45 26.77
N ARG A 219 -14.03 2.10 26.07
CA ARG A 219 -14.20 2.47 24.66
C ARG A 219 -14.16 3.99 24.49
N VAL A 220 -13.41 4.46 23.50
CA VAL A 220 -13.34 5.87 23.10
C VAL A 220 -13.74 6.02 21.65
N VAL A 221 -14.13 7.23 21.24
CA VAL A 221 -14.41 7.56 19.84
C VAL A 221 -13.25 8.41 19.37
N LEU A 222 -12.58 7.99 18.30
CA LEU A 222 -11.56 8.78 17.63
C LEU A 222 -12.23 9.93 16.85
N ASP A 223 -11.58 11.09 16.85
CA ASP A 223 -12.07 12.27 16.11
C ASP A 223 -12.08 11.99 14.61
N GLU A 224 -10.99 11.43 14.10
CA GLU A 224 -10.76 11.07 12.71
C GLU A 224 -10.21 9.65 12.58
N VAL A 225 -10.28 9.11 11.36
CA VAL A 225 -9.67 7.83 10.99
C VAL A 225 -9.02 7.96 9.62
N GLY A 226 -7.88 7.28 9.47
CA GLY A 226 -7.23 7.13 8.18
C GLY A 226 -8.05 6.32 7.18
N ILE A 227 -7.83 6.60 5.90
CA ILE A 227 -8.50 5.90 4.79
C ILE A 227 -7.55 4.97 4.01
N PHE A 228 -6.28 4.89 4.42
CA PHE A 228 -5.32 4.02 3.75
C PHE A 228 -5.69 2.55 3.97
N ALA A 229 -5.88 2.11 5.20
CA ALA A 229 -6.38 0.77 5.51
C ALA A 229 -7.90 0.81 5.75
N ASP A 230 -8.68 0.93 4.67
CA ASP A 230 -10.14 1.10 4.68
C ASP A 230 -10.89 -0.01 5.45
N GLY A 231 -10.39 -1.25 5.43
CA GLY A 231 -10.96 -2.37 6.19
C GLY A 231 -10.89 -2.23 7.72
N VAL A 232 -10.04 -1.33 8.24
CA VAL A 232 -9.83 -1.08 9.68
C VAL A 232 -10.05 0.37 10.08
N ALA A 233 -10.53 1.23 9.17
CA ALA A 233 -10.89 2.62 9.42
C ALA A 233 -12.14 2.73 10.32
N VAL A 234 -11.99 2.47 11.63
CA VAL A 234 -13.09 2.39 12.59
C VAL A 234 -12.85 3.35 13.75
N LYS A 235 -13.79 4.29 13.97
CA LYS A 235 -13.67 5.32 15.01
C LYS A 235 -13.74 4.78 16.44
N GLN A 236 -14.45 3.69 16.66
CA GLN A 236 -14.65 3.13 17.99
C GLN A 236 -14.74 1.62 17.94
N ILE A 237 -13.98 0.95 18.80
CA ILE A 237 -14.03 -0.50 18.99
C ILE A 237 -15.45 -0.97 19.36
N GLY A 238 -15.87 -2.13 18.84
CA GLY A 238 -17.18 -2.70 19.15
C GLY A 238 -17.39 -2.96 20.65
N LYS A 239 -18.65 -3.04 21.09
CA LYS A 239 -19.01 -3.34 22.48
C LYS A 239 -18.56 -4.74 22.88
N TYR A 240 -19.01 -5.77 22.17
CA TYR A 240 -18.67 -7.16 22.47
C TYR A 240 -17.19 -7.47 22.24
N PRO A 241 -16.55 -6.95 21.16
CA PRO A 241 -15.11 -7.06 21.02
C PRO A 241 -14.35 -6.46 22.20
N TRP A 242 -14.72 -5.27 22.68
CA TRP A 242 -14.07 -4.63 23.83
C TRP A 242 -14.17 -5.46 25.12
N GLU A 243 -15.35 -6.05 25.38
CA GLU A 243 -15.56 -6.90 26.56
C GLU A 243 -14.60 -8.09 26.63
N ILE A 244 -14.14 -8.58 25.48
CA ILE A 244 -13.16 -9.67 25.37
C ILE A 244 -11.74 -9.11 25.35
N CYS A 245 -11.46 -8.11 24.52
CA CYS A 245 -10.11 -7.66 24.24
C CYS A 245 -9.42 -7.09 25.48
N LYS A 246 -10.15 -6.36 26.33
CA LYS A 246 -9.60 -5.74 27.55
C LYS A 246 -8.94 -6.75 28.51
N ASP A 247 -9.35 -8.03 28.47
CA ASP A 247 -8.89 -9.09 29.37
C ASP A 247 -8.03 -10.14 28.65
N HIS A 248 -8.01 -10.17 27.31
CA HIS A 248 -7.44 -11.28 26.52
C HIS A 248 -6.47 -10.87 25.40
N VAL A 249 -6.37 -9.58 25.08
CA VAL A 249 -5.34 -9.05 24.18
C VAL A 249 -4.18 -8.55 25.04
N ASP A 250 -2.98 -9.06 24.77
CA ASP A 250 -1.80 -8.76 25.57
C ASP A 250 -1.23 -7.37 25.23
N GLU A 251 -1.31 -6.98 23.97
CA GLU A 251 -0.74 -5.73 23.47
C GLU A 251 -1.41 -5.27 22.17
N VAL A 252 -1.35 -3.96 21.89
CA VAL A 252 -1.65 -3.39 20.57
C VAL A 252 -0.46 -2.58 20.04
N ILE A 253 0.01 -2.96 18.85
CA ILE A 253 1.06 -2.27 18.10
C ILE A 253 0.42 -1.41 17.02
N THR A 254 0.86 -0.17 16.88
CA THR A 254 0.47 0.71 15.77
C THR A 254 1.55 0.74 14.69
N VAL A 255 1.12 0.80 13.43
CA VAL A 255 2.02 0.85 12.27
C VAL A 255 1.70 2.01 11.33
N SER A 256 2.73 2.57 10.73
CA SER A 256 2.63 3.67 9.76
C SER A 256 2.18 3.15 8.39
N THR A 257 1.76 4.07 7.51
CA THR A 257 1.43 3.73 6.11
C THR A 257 2.61 3.09 5.39
N ASP A 258 3.83 3.56 5.65
CA ASP A 258 5.05 3.06 4.99
C ASP A 258 5.38 1.64 5.46
N GLU A 259 5.20 1.35 6.77
CA GLU A 259 5.33 0.00 7.33
C GLU A 259 4.31 -0.97 6.72
N ILE A 260 3.07 -0.52 6.48
CA ILE A 260 2.02 -1.31 5.81
C ILE A 260 2.42 -1.60 4.36
N CYS A 261 2.86 -0.59 3.60
CA CYS A 261 3.31 -0.75 2.22
C CYS A 261 4.46 -1.76 2.11
N ALA A 262 5.46 -1.65 3.00
CA ALA A 262 6.57 -2.60 3.06
C ALA A 262 6.09 -4.03 3.36
N ALA A 263 5.12 -4.20 4.27
CA ALA A 263 4.54 -5.51 4.57
C ALA A 263 3.77 -6.11 3.39
N ILE A 264 3.06 -5.31 2.58
CA ILE A 264 2.42 -5.79 1.34
C ILE A 264 3.47 -6.33 0.37
N LYS A 265 4.60 -5.61 0.22
CA LYS A 265 5.71 -6.07 -0.61
C LYS A 265 6.33 -7.36 -0.09
N ASP A 266 6.56 -7.47 1.22
CA ASP A 266 7.11 -8.69 1.82
C ASP A 266 6.19 -9.91 1.56
N VAL A 267 4.87 -9.74 1.73
CA VAL A 267 3.88 -10.77 1.39
C VAL A 267 3.96 -11.17 -0.08
N PHE A 268 4.04 -10.19 -0.99
CA PHE A 268 4.18 -10.47 -2.42
C PHE A 268 5.49 -11.22 -2.74
N GLU A 269 6.61 -10.86 -2.11
CA GLU A 269 7.89 -11.52 -2.31
C GLU A 269 7.88 -12.98 -1.83
N ASP A 270 7.21 -13.25 -0.71
CA ASP A 270 7.13 -14.60 -0.11
C ASP A 270 6.08 -15.50 -0.76
N THR A 271 4.88 -14.99 -1.05
CA THR A 271 3.73 -15.81 -1.45
C THR A 271 3.21 -15.53 -2.85
N ARG A 272 3.75 -14.50 -3.54
CA ARG A 272 3.24 -14.01 -4.84
C ARG A 272 1.77 -13.60 -4.81
N SER A 273 1.29 -13.24 -3.62
CA SER A 273 -0.08 -12.79 -3.38
C SER A 273 -0.07 -11.32 -3.00
N ILE A 274 -1.13 -10.60 -3.36
CA ILE A 274 -1.26 -9.17 -3.08
C ILE A 274 -2.23 -9.01 -1.93
N ALA A 275 -1.73 -8.64 -0.76
CA ALA A 275 -2.57 -8.27 0.37
C ALA A 275 -3.15 -6.85 0.17
N GLU A 276 -4.37 -6.63 0.64
CA GLU A 276 -4.88 -5.27 0.84
C GLU A 276 -4.16 -4.63 2.06
N PRO A 277 -4.19 -3.31 2.26
CA PRO A 277 -3.46 -2.67 3.36
C PRO A 277 -3.83 -3.21 4.74
N ALA A 278 -5.11 -3.43 5.02
CA ALA A 278 -5.56 -4.07 6.26
C ALA A 278 -5.05 -5.53 6.37
N GLY A 279 -4.99 -6.24 5.23
CA GLY A 279 -4.48 -7.59 5.10
C GLY A 279 -3.02 -7.75 5.51
N ALA A 280 -2.20 -6.73 5.32
CA ALA A 280 -0.77 -6.76 5.62
C ALA A 280 -0.43 -6.31 7.06
N LEU A 281 -1.39 -5.83 7.84
CA LEU A 281 -1.14 -5.29 9.19
C LEU A 281 -0.45 -6.30 10.11
N GLY A 282 -0.89 -7.56 10.12
CA GLY A 282 -0.27 -8.60 10.94
C GLY A 282 1.23 -8.75 10.65
N VAL A 283 1.63 -8.67 9.38
CA VAL A 283 3.04 -8.77 8.95
C VAL A 283 3.83 -7.51 9.34
N ALA A 284 3.24 -6.33 9.16
CA ALA A 284 3.86 -5.07 9.62
C ALA A 284 4.11 -5.10 11.15
N GLY A 285 3.13 -5.59 11.92
CA GLY A 285 3.25 -5.74 13.37
C GLY A 285 4.33 -6.75 13.79
N ILE A 286 4.45 -7.89 13.08
CA ILE A 286 5.55 -8.85 13.32
C ILE A 286 6.90 -8.18 13.19
N LYS A 287 7.14 -7.46 12.09
CA LYS A 287 8.44 -6.82 11.81
C LYS A 287 8.81 -5.84 12.92
N LYS A 288 7.88 -4.95 13.27
CA LYS A 288 8.07 -3.95 14.32
C LYS A 288 8.29 -4.57 15.69
N TYR A 289 7.60 -5.68 15.99
CA TYR A 289 7.78 -6.41 17.24
C TYR A 289 9.13 -7.11 17.32
N ILE A 290 9.59 -7.78 16.26
CA ILE A 290 10.91 -8.41 16.23
C ILE A 290 12.01 -7.36 16.42
N GLU A 291 11.92 -6.23 15.72
CA GLU A 291 12.87 -5.13 15.83
C GLU A 291 12.89 -4.53 17.25
N ARG A 292 11.75 -4.46 17.93
CA ARG A 292 11.67 -3.95 19.30
C ARG A 292 12.20 -4.93 20.33
N GLU A 293 11.81 -6.20 20.23
CA GLU A 293 12.09 -7.22 21.24
C GLU A 293 13.42 -7.96 21.00
N GLN A 294 14.01 -7.85 19.81
CA GLN A 294 15.26 -8.52 19.42
C GLN A 294 15.19 -10.05 19.64
N ILE A 295 14.04 -10.64 19.31
CA ILE A 295 13.80 -12.08 19.46
C ILE A 295 14.27 -12.86 18.23
N GLU A 296 14.74 -14.09 18.46
CA GLU A 296 15.17 -15.04 17.43
C GLU A 296 14.68 -16.45 17.77
N ASN A 297 14.57 -17.32 16.75
CA ASN A 297 14.16 -18.71 16.85
C ASN A 297 12.74 -18.93 17.41
N GLU A 298 11.88 -17.92 17.36
CA GLU A 298 10.49 -17.99 17.80
C GLU A 298 9.53 -18.31 16.66
N ASN A 299 8.37 -18.88 17.00
CA ASN A 299 7.27 -19.09 16.04
C ASN A 299 6.27 -17.94 16.14
N LEU A 300 6.08 -17.20 15.05
CA LEU A 300 5.25 -16.00 14.97
C LEU A 300 4.20 -16.19 13.87
N VAL A 301 2.95 -15.82 14.13
CA VAL A 301 1.86 -15.96 13.14
C VAL A 301 1.24 -14.60 12.83
N ALA A 302 1.12 -14.25 11.56
CA ALA A 302 0.33 -13.11 11.11
C ALA A 302 -0.92 -13.59 10.38
N THR A 303 -2.04 -12.91 10.62
CA THR A 303 -3.24 -13.09 9.79
C THR A 303 -3.14 -12.22 8.54
N LEU A 304 -3.17 -12.83 7.35
CA LEU A 304 -3.43 -12.11 6.10
C LEU A 304 -4.93 -11.97 5.90
N SER A 305 -5.50 -10.88 6.40
CA SER A 305 -6.96 -10.79 6.60
C SER A 305 -7.78 -10.60 5.31
N GLY A 306 -7.16 -10.10 4.23
CA GLY A 306 -7.84 -9.88 2.97
C GLY A 306 -6.96 -9.37 1.83
N ALA A 307 -7.52 -9.36 0.62
CA ALA A 307 -6.85 -8.98 -0.62
C ALA A 307 -7.70 -8.12 -1.58
N ASN A 308 -8.79 -7.50 -1.11
CA ASN A 308 -9.67 -6.71 -1.94
C ASN A 308 -9.16 -5.26 -2.09
N MET A 309 -8.25 -5.04 -3.03
CA MET A 309 -7.68 -3.73 -3.32
C MET A 309 -7.86 -3.34 -4.80
N ASN A 310 -7.97 -2.04 -5.08
CA ASN A 310 -7.89 -1.54 -6.45
C ASN A 310 -6.44 -1.67 -6.98
N PHE A 311 -6.28 -2.18 -8.19
CA PHE A 311 -4.98 -2.35 -8.84
C PHE A 311 -4.19 -1.04 -8.95
N ASP A 312 -4.86 0.10 -9.22
CA ASP A 312 -4.20 1.41 -9.30
C ASP A 312 -3.46 1.79 -8.00
N ARG A 313 -3.92 1.27 -6.86
CA ARG A 313 -3.32 1.51 -5.56
C ARG A 313 -1.94 0.87 -5.42
N LEU A 314 -1.63 -0.15 -6.22
CA LEU A 314 -0.31 -0.77 -6.25
C LEU A 314 0.78 0.22 -6.65
N ARG A 315 0.46 1.20 -7.51
CA ARG A 315 1.41 2.25 -7.87
C ARG A 315 1.83 3.03 -6.64
N TYR A 316 0.86 3.50 -5.86
CA TYR A 316 1.11 4.23 -4.61
C TYR A 316 1.90 3.37 -3.61
N ILE A 317 1.54 2.10 -3.46
CA ILE A 317 2.24 1.17 -2.56
C ILE A 317 3.69 0.97 -3.02
N SER A 318 3.93 0.78 -4.31
CA SER A 318 5.27 0.61 -4.87
C SER A 318 6.14 1.84 -4.60
N GLU A 319 5.64 3.03 -4.95
CA GLU A 319 6.36 4.30 -4.74
C GLU A 319 6.65 4.55 -3.24
N ARG A 320 5.66 4.30 -2.37
CA ARG A 320 5.83 4.44 -0.91
C ARG A 320 6.79 3.42 -0.30
N THR A 321 6.83 2.21 -0.83
CA THR A 321 7.71 1.16 -0.27
C THR A 321 9.18 1.46 -0.54
N GLU A 322 9.51 1.96 -1.74
CA GLU A 322 10.89 2.37 -2.07
C GLU A 322 11.40 3.48 -1.15
N ILE A 323 10.53 4.45 -0.85
CA ILE A 323 10.76 5.51 0.11
C ILE A 323 10.92 4.96 1.52
N GLY A 324 9.95 4.18 2.01
CA GLY A 324 9.88 3.70 3.39
C GLY A 324 11.01 2.73 3.77
N GLU A 325 11.46 1.89 2.83
CA GLU A 325 12.62 1.02 3.05
C GLU A 325 13.97 1.75 3.00
N LYS A 326 13.96 3.09 2.79
CA LYS A 326 15.15 3.92 2.58
C LYS A 326 16.07 3.31 1.52
N ARG A 327 15.48 2.85 0.40
CA ARG A 327 16.20 2.22 -0.72
C ARG A 327 16.55 3.21 -1.84
N GLU A 328 16.13 4.46 -1.68
CA GLU A 328 16.42 5.55 -2.59
C GLU A 328 16.94 6.74 -1.78
N ALA A 329 18.08 7.31 -2.20
CA ALA A 329 18.53 8.62 -1.76
C ALA A 329 18.03 9.66 -2.76
N ILE A 330 17.34 10.70 -2.28
CA ILE A 330 16.89 11.83 -3.10
C ILE A 330 17.80 13.01 -2.77
N LEU A 331 18.55 13.48 -3.76
CA LEU A 331 19.53 14.54 -3.58
C LEU A 331 19.25 15.70 -4.54
N ALA A 332 19.53 16.92 -4.09
CA ALA A 332 19.76 18.06 -4.97
C ALA A 332 21.27 18.28 -5.08
N VAL A 333 21.82 18.12 -6.29
CA VAL A 333 23.25 18.26 -6.56
C VAL A 333 23.49 19.43 -7.50
N THR A 334 24.34 20.37 -7.09
CA THR A 334 24.72 21.50 -7.93
C THR A 334 25.98 21.20 -8.71
N ILE A 335 25.92 21.38 -10.03
CA ILE A 335 27.05 21.23 -10.96
C ILE A 335 27.26 22.53 -11.77
N PRO A 336 28.46 22.76 -12.34
CA PRO A 336 28.67 23.91 -13.22
C PRO A 336 27.79 23.82 -14.49
N GLU A 337 27.17 24.93 -14.88
CA GLU A 337 26.32 25.02 -16.09
C GLU A 337 27.19 25.16 -17.35
N LYS A 338 27.83 24.06 -17.76
CA LYS A 338 28.69 24.02 -18.95
C LYS A 338 28.67 22.66 -19.65
N PRO A 339 28.97 22.62 -20.97
CA PRO A 339 29.06 21.37 -21.70
C PRO A 339 30.00 20.35 -21.04
N GLY A 340 29.53 19.11 -20.91
CA GLY A 340 30.27 18.00 -20.30
C GLY A 340 30.14 17.87 -18.78
N ALA A 341 29.58 18.85 -18.05
CA ALA A 341 29.45 18.77 -16.59
C ALA A 341 28.58 17.58 -16.12
N PHE A 342 27.46 17.33 -16.82
CA PHE A 342 26.59 16.17 -16.59
C PHE A 342 27.35 14.84 -16.69
N LYS A 343 28.19 14.69 -17.72
CA LYS A 343 29.00 13.49 -17.93
C LYS A 343 29.99 13.27 -16.79
N THR A 344 30.63 14.34 -16.32
CA THR A 344 31.53 14.27 -15.16
C THR A 344 30.79 13.88 -13.88
N PHE A 345 29.62 14.47 -13.63
CA PHE A 345 28.82 14.16 -12.45
C PHE A 345 28.39 12.69 -12.40
N ILE A 346 27.90 12.15 -13.52
CA ILE A 346 27.42 10.75 -13.54
C ILE A 346 28.59 9.77 -13.41
N ASN A 347 29.78 10.13 -13.89
CA ASN A 347 30.99 9.35 -13.60
C ASN A 347 31.33 9.31 -12.11
N ALA A 348 31.10 10.40 -11.38
CA ALA A 348 31.28 10.44 -9.92
C ALA A 348 30.26 9.56 -9.17
N LEU A 349 29.11 9.26 -9.77
CA LEU A 349 28.13 8.30 -9.23
C LEU A 349 28.56 6.83 -9.42
N HIS A 350 29.67 6.59 -10.14
CA HIS A 350 30.24 5.26 -10.38
C HIS A 350 29.23 4.25 -10.96
N LYS A 351 29.07 3.08 -10.33
CA LYS A 351 28.15 2.00 -10.74
C LYS A 351 26.81 2.05 -9.99
N ARG A 352 26.51 3.13 -9.27
CA ARG A 352 25.26 3.24 -8.52
C ARG A 352 24.09 3.40 -9.51
N SER A 353 22.98 2.71 -9.25
CA SER A 353 21.80 2.79 -10.13
C SER A 353 21.09 4.12 -9.89
N ILE A 354 20.88 4.87 -10.97
CA ILE A 354 20.11 6.11 -10.94
C ILE A 354 18.64 5.75 -11.16
N THR A 355 17.79 6.11 -10.21
CA THR A 355 16.33 5.91 -10.28
C THR A 355 15.64 7.13 -10.87
N GLU A 356 16.17 8.33 -10.63
CA GLU A 356 15.65 9.59 -11.17
C GLU A 356 16.78 10.54 -11.53
N PHE A 357 16.60 11.27 -12.62
CA PHE A 357 17.53 12.34 -13.02
C PHE A 357 16.73 13.43 -13.74
N ASN A 358 16.42 14.49 -13.01
CA ASN A 358 15.58 15.58 -13.48
C ASN A 358 16.31 16.92 -13.36
N TYR A 359 16.32 17.68 -14.44
CA TYR A 359 16.99 18.97 -14.56
C TYR A 359 16.28 19.87 -15.56
N ARG A 360 16.21 21.16 -15.24
CA ARG A 360 15.78 22.23 -16.13
C ARG A 360 16.73 23.41 -15.95
N TYR A 361 17.15 24.00 -17.07
CA TYR A 361 17.97 25.20 -17.05
C TYR A 361 17.27 26.34 -16.32
N ALA A 362 18.01 26.99 -15.42
CA ALA A 362 17.49 28.09 -14.60
C ALA A 362 18.54 29.19 -14.36
N ASP A 363 19.81 28.84 -14.24
CA ASP A 363 20.91 29.77 -13.96
C ASP A 363 22.08 29.48 -14.90
N ALA A 364 22.74 30.53 -15.40
CA ALA A 364 23.79 30.41 -16.40
C ALA A 364 25.15 29.92 -15.84
N THR A 365 25.28 29.82 -14.51
CA THR A 365 26.52 29.43 -13.83
C THR A 365 26.42 28.07 -13.15
N ASN A 366 25.26 27.77 -12.56
CA ASN A 366 25.05 26.58 -11.74
C ASN A 366 23.76 25.85 -12.11
N ALA A 367 23.89 24.59 -12.50
CA ALA A 367 22.77 23.67 -12.68
C ALA A 367 22.47 22.95 -11.36
N THR A 368 21.23 22.99 -10.87
CA THR A 368 20.79 22.15 -9.75
C THR A 368 20.01 20.96 -10.29
N ILE A 369 20.51 19.76 -10.03
CA ILE A 369 19.93 18.50 -10.51
C ILE A 369 19.20 17.82 -9.36
N PHE A 370 17.97 17.38 -9.62
CA PHE A 370 17.25 16.48 -8.74
C PHE A 370 17.56 15.04 -9.14
N VAL A 371 18.22 14.30 -8.27
CA VAL A 371 18.69 12.93 -8.55
C VAL A 371 18.18 11.95 -7.50
N GLY A 372 17.61 10.85 -7.98
CA GLY A 372 17.29 9.66 -7.18
C GLY A 372 18.36 8.61 -7.43
N ILE A 373 18.95 8.07 -6.36
CA ILE A 373 20.00 7.06 -6.42
C ILE A 373 19.60 5.87 -5.56
N GLN A 374 19.64 4.67 -6.15
CA GLN A 374 19.35 3.45 -5.42
C GLN A 374 20.45 3.16 -4.40
N ILE A 375 20.04 2.91 -3.17
CA ILE A 375 20.89 2.57 -2.03
C ILE A 375 20.45 1.23 -1.41
N ALA A 376 21.30 0.66 -0.57
CA ALA A 376 20.95 -0.57 0.14
C ALA A 376 19.81 -0.30 1.14
N ALA A 377 19.00 -1.34 1.39
CA ALA A 377 17.88 -1.25 2.33
C ALA A 377 18.34 -0.75 3.72
N GLY A 378 17.50 0.04 4.39
CA GLY A 378 17.84 0.64 5.68
C GLY A 378 18.69 1.92 5.58
N GLY A 379 18.93 2.43 4.36
CA GLY A 379 19.68 3.67 4.15
C GLY A 379 21.21 3.48 4.12
N HIS A 380 21.70 2.24 4.18
CA HIS A 380 23.13 1.95 4.17
C HIS A 380 23.81 2.46 2.89
N GLY A 381 24.93 3.16 3.04
CA GLY A 381 25.70 3.76 1.95
C GLY A 381 25.21 5.13 1.47
N ARG A 382 24.17 5.70 2.11
CA ARG A 382 23.69 7.07 1.85
C ARG A 382 24.65 8.13 2.34
N GLU A 383 25.15 8.00 3.57
CA GLU A 383 26.12 8.97 4.11
C GLU A 383 27.42 8.93 3.32
N ASP A 384 27.92 7.73 3.02
CA ASP A 384 29.10 7.52 2.15
C ASP A 384 28.88 8.16 0.77
N LEU A 385 27.70 7.99 0.15
CA LEU A 385 27.36 8.65 -1.13
C LEU A 385 27.51 10.17 -1.07
N ILE A 386 26.93 10.76 -0.04
CA ILE A 386 26.89 12.22 0.11
C ILE A 386 28.30 12.74 0.39
N GLN A 387 29.07 12.02 1.20
CA GLN A 387 30.45 12.36 1.49
C GLN A 387 31.34 12.25 0.25
N ASP A 388 31.29 11.15 -0.49
CA ASP A 388 32.02 10.95 -1.75
C ASP A 388 31.80 12.12 -2.73
N LEU A 389 30.53 12.53 -2.89
CA LEU A 389 30.16 13.63 -3.77
C LEU A 389 30.70 14.98 -3.30
N ARG A 390 30.63 15.26 -1.99
CA ARG A 390 31.17 16.48 -1.39
C ARG A 390 32.69 16.55 -1.51
N GLU A 391 33.39 15.43 -1.29
CA GLU A 391 34.85 15.34 -1.44
C GLU A 391 35.30 15.52 -2.90
N THR A 392 34.46 15.12 -3.85
CA THR A 392 34.67 15.38 -5.29
C THR A 392 34.43 16.85 -5.66
N GLY A 393 33.89 17.66 -4.75
CA GLY A 393 33.68 19.11 -4.90
C GLY A 393 32.25 19.51 -5.28
N TYR A 394 31.27 18.61 -5.18
CA TYR A 394 29.87 18.93 -5.44
C TYR A 394 29.16 19.51 -4.21
N SER A 395 28.29 20.51 -4.43
CA SER A 395 27.33 20.92 -3.41
C SER A 395 26.15 19.96 -3.41
N VAL A 396 25.88 19.32 -2.28
CA VAL A 396 24.85 18.28 -2.14
C VAL A 396 23.94 18.59 -0.96
N ILE A 397 22.64 18.70 -1.26
CA ILE A 397 21.56 18.76 -0.28
C ILE A 397 20.82 17.43 -0.30
N ASP A 398 20.72 16.80 0.85
CA ASP A 398 19.99 15.55 1.01
C ASP A 398 18.52 15.83 1.31
N LEU A 399 17.66 15.38 0.40
CA LEU A 399 16.21 15.57 0.42
C LEU A 399 15.46 14.26 0.70
N THR A 400 16.17 13.18 1.05
CA THR A 400 15.57 11.85 1.19
C THR A 400 14.47 11.81 2.27
N GLU A 401 14.62 12.59 3.35
CA GLU A 401 13.60 12.68 4.41
C GLU A 401 12.55 13.78 4.14
N SER A 402 12.64 14.53 3.04
CA SER A 402 11.71 15.61 2.72
C SER A 402 10.43 15.09 2.09
N ASP A 403 9.31 15.19 2.80
CA ASP A 403 7.98 14.81 2.27
C ASP A 403 7.58 15.66 1.06
N LEU A 404 7.92 16.95 1.06
CA LEU A 404 7.68 17.83 -0.08
C LEU A 404 8.46 17.34 -1.32
N ALA A 405 9.71 16.90 -1.14
CA ALA A 405 10.52 16.38 -2.24
C ALA A 405 9.93 15.07 -2.80
N LYS A 406 9.60 14.14 -1.90
CA LYS A 406 9.09 12.80 -2.22
C LYS A 406 7.69 12.79 -2.82
N GLN A 407 6.80 13.69 -2.41
CA GLN A 407 5.39 13.67 -2.80
C GLN A 407 5.08 14.65 -3.93
N HIS A 408 5.81 15.76 -4.03
CA HIS A 408 5.50 16.83 -4.97
C HIS A 408 6.66 17.14 -5.90
N ILE A 409 7.81 17.59 -5.37
CA ILE A 409 8.88 18.17 -6.20
C ILE A 409 9.40 17.17 -7.24
N ARG A 410 9.53 15.88 -6.91
CA ARG A 410 9.95 14.85 -7.88
C ARG A 410 9.08 14.78 -9.15
N HIS A 411 7.83 15.23 -9.07
CA HIS A 411 6.89 15.28 -10.19
C HIS A 411 6.80 16.67 -10.85
N MET A 412 7.50 17.66 -10.28
CA MET A 412 7.42 19.07 -10.67
C MET A 412 8.75 19.65 -11.14
N VAL A 413 9.88 18.95 -10.91
CA VAL A 413 11.19 19.40 -11.42
C VAL A 413 11.12 19.53 -12.94
N GLY A 414 11.26 20.76 -13.41
CA GLY A 414 10.90 21.15 -14.76
C GLY A 414 10.51 22.63 -14.81
N GLY A 415 9.55 22.96 -15.66
CA GLY A 415 9.05 24.32 -15.90
C GLY A 415 9.66 24.98 -17.13
N HIS A 416 9.27 26.24 -17.35
CA HIS A 416 9.74 27.04 -18.48
C HIS A 416 11.16 27.58 -18.25
N ALA A 417 11.94 27.70 -19.33
CA ALA A 417 13.24 28.37 -19.33
C ALA A 417 13.23 29.53 -20.34
N PRO A 418 12.64 30.69 -19.98
CA PRO A 418 12.35 31.78 -20.92
C PRO A 418 13.60 32.46 -21.49
N THR A 419 14.77 32.22 -20.89
CA THR A 419 16.05 32.77 -21.35
C THR A 419 16.66 31.99 -22.51
N ILE A 420 16.12 30.80 -22.85
CA ILE A 420 16.65 29.97 -23.93
C ILE A 420 15.84 30.22 -25.20
N THR A 421 16.51 30.49 -26.32
CA THR A 421 15.85 30.76 -27.61
C THR A 421 16.06 29.67 -28.65
N ASN A 422 17.08 28.83 -28.47
CA ASN A 422 17.57 27.82 -29.42
C ASN A 422 17.40 26.38 -28.89
N GLU A 423 16.41 26.14 -28.04
CA GLU A 423 16.17 24.80 -27.48
C GLU A 423 15.55 23.86 -28.53
N LYS A 424 16.21 22.72 -28.77
CA LYS A 424 15.66 21.58 -29.52
C LYS A 424 15.41 20.43 -28.56
N VAL A 425 14.23 19.83 -28.63
CA VAL A 425 13.79 18.79 -27.70
C VAL A 425 13.61 17.47 -28.41
N PHE A 426 14.11 16.41 -27.80
CA PHE A 426 14.05 15.06 -28.33
C PHE A 426 13.62 14.08 -27.22
N GLN A 427 12.73 13.16 -27.57
CA GLN A 427 12.42 12.01 -26.74
C GLN A 427 13.26 10.82 -27.21
N PHE A 428 13.94 10.16 -26.28
CA PHE A 428 14.73 8.96 -26.53
C PHE A 428 14.08 7.74 -25.89
N GLU A 429 14.15 6.60 -26.58
CA GLU A 429 13.76 5.30 -26.05
C GLU A 429 14.91 4.30 -26.15
N PHE A 430 15.23 3.65 -25.04
CA PHE A 430 16.21 2.57 -25.01
C PHE A 430 15.85 1.47 -24.01
N PRO A 431 16.26 0.20 -24.27
CA PRO A 431 16.01 -0.90 -23.33
C PRO A 431 16.65 -0.61 -21.98
N GLU A 432 15.89 -0.77 -20.91
CA GLU A 432 16.40 -0.52 -19.57
C GLU A 432 17.36 -1.63 -19.14
N ARG A 433 18.60 -1.24 -18.80
CA ARG A 433 19.67 -2.13 -18.33
C ARG A 433 20.57 -1.35 -17.35
N PRO A 434 21.24 -2.01 -16.39
CA PRO A 434 22.19 -1.34 -15.51
C PRO A 434 23.22 -0.52 -16.31
N GLY A 435 23.29 0.78 -16.03
CA GLY A 435 24.19 1.72 -16.71
C GLY A 435 23.72 2.20 -18.10
N ALA A 436 22.49 1.90 -18.53
CA ALA A 436 21.96 2.36 -19.81
C ALA A 436 21.92 3.89 -19.90
N LEU A 437 21.46 4.57 -18.83
CA LEU A 437 21.46 6.03 -18.75
C LEU A 437 22.87 6.62 -18.84
N LEU A 438 23.85 6.01 -18.14
CA LEU A 438 25.24 6.43 -18.22
C LEU A 438 25.76 6.29 -19.65
N LYS A 439 25.50 5.14 -20.31
CA LYS A 439 25.90 4.92 -21.70
C LYS A 439 25.26 5.95 -22.64
N PHE A 440 23.98 6.27 -22.43
CA PHE A 440 23.27 7.31 -23.17
C PHE A 440 23.95 8.67 -23.02
N LEU A 441 24.16 9.14 -21.79
CA LEU A 441 24.79 10.44 -21.53
C LEU A 441 26.26 10.49 -21.95
N MET A 442 26.98 9.36 -21.89
CA MET A 442 28.35 9.28 -22.39
C MET A 442 28.45 9.40 -23.90
N SER A 443 27.41 8.94 -24.60
CA SER A 443 27.32 8.94 -26.07
C SER A 443 26.95 10.30 -26.63
N LEU A 444 26.22 11.10 -25.85
CA LEU A 444 26.03 12.52 -26.12
C LEU A 444 27.40 13.20 -25.99
N GLY A 445 27.89 13.76 -27.11
CA GLY A 445 29.15 14.49 -27.13
C GLY A 445 29.15 15.70 -26.20
N THR A 446 30.30 16.38 -26.07
CA THR A 446 30.44 17.58 -25.22
C THR A 446 30.29 18.89 -25.99
N ARG A 447 29.81 18.84 -27.25
CA ARG A 447 29.69 20.01 -28.13
C ARG A 447 28.49 20.90 -27.77
N TRP A 448 27.38 20.30 -27.35
CA TRP A 448 26.13 21.02 -27.08
C TRP A 448 25.79 21.03 -25.58
N ASN A 449 25.15 22.10 -25.13
CA ASN A 449 24.71 22.23 -23.76
C ASN A 449 23.32 21.60 -23.57
N ILE A 450 23.14 20.87 -22.46
CA ILE A 450 21.84 20.29 -22.10
C ILE A 450 21.04 21.36 -21.34
N SER A 451 19.83 21.65 -21.80
CA SER A 451 18.92 22.63 -21.17
C SER A 451 17.74 21.99 -20.44
N MET A 452 17.49 20.71 -20.70
CA MET A 452 16.46 19.93 -20.01
C MET A 452 16.86 18.47 -20.01
N PHE A 453 16.64 17.79 -18.89
CA PHE A 453 16.79 16.35 -18.81
C PHE A 453 15.72 15.79 -17.88
N HIS A 454 14.94 14.84 -18.35
CA HIS A 454 13.95 14.15 -17.52
C HIS A 454 14.07 12.65 -17.72
N TYR A 455 14.38 11.94 -16.63
CA TYR A 455 14.49 10.48 -16.60
C TYR A 455 13.95 9.94 -15.28
N ARG A 456 13.13 8.90 -15.38
CA ARG A 456 12.63 8.16 -14.22
C ARG A 456 12.54 6.67 -14.55
N ASN A 457 13.19 5.86 -13.72
CA ASN A 457 13.16 4.42 -13.81
C ASN A 457 11.92 3.88 -13.10
N HIS A 458 10.90 3.53 -13.87
CA HIS A 458 9.65 2.97 -13.35
C HIS A 458 9.56 1.43 -13.50
N GLY A 459 10.68 0.75 -13.68
CA GLY A 459 10.67 -0.69 -13.97
C GLY A 459 10.02 -1.05 -15.32
N ALA A 460 9.88 -0.06 -16.21
CA ALA A 460 9.42 -0.27 -17.57
C ALA A 460 10.50 -0.99 -18.40
N ALA A 461 10.08 -1.79 -19.39
CA ALA A 461 11.01 -2.48 -20.29
C ALA A 461 11.87 -1.51 -21.13
N TYR A 462 11.35 -0.29 -21.35
CA TYR A 462 12.03 0.78 -22.06
C TYR A 462 12.08 2.02 -21.18
N SER A 463 13.27 2.59 -21.07
CA SER A 463 13.46 3.91 -20.50
C SER A 463 13.14 4.96 -21.52
N ARG A 464 12.44 6.00 -21.06
CA ARG A 464 12.13 7.19 -21.81
C ARG A 464 12.87 8.37 -21.21
N VAL A 465 13.67 9.03 -22.02
CA VAL A 465 14.35 10.26 -21.64
C VAL A 465 13.78 11.38 -22.48
N LEU A 466 13.40 12.50 -21.85
CA LEU A 466 13.14 13.75 -22.56
C LEU A 466 14.35 14.66 -22.36
N LEU A 467 14.99 15.03 -23.46
CA LEU A 467 16.22 15.85 -23.48
C LEU A 467 15.95 17.13 -24.26
N GLY A 468 16.27 18.28 -23.65
CA GLY A 468 16.43 19.55 -24.33
C GLY A 468 17.91 19.88 -24.47
N ALA A 469 18.32 20.33 -25.66
CA ALA A 469 19.66 20.82 -25.92
C ALA A 469 19.61 22.20 -26.59
N GLN A 470 20.56 23.06 -26.23
CA GLN A 470 20.77 24.34 -26.91
C GLN A 470 21.54 24.08 -28.19
N VAL A 471 20.86 24.19 -29.33
CA VAL A 471 21.41 23.88 -30.66
C VAL A 471 21.01 25.00 -31.61
N GLU A 472 21.99 25.69 -32.17
CA GLU A 472 21.75 26.71 -33.19
C GLU A 472 21.11 26.09 -34.45
N ASP A 473 20.30 26.87 -35.17
CA ASP A 473 19.53 26.37 -36.31
C ASP A 473 20.40 25.79 -37.44
N ASP A 474 21.63 26.29 -37.60
CA ASP A 474 22.61 25.79 -38.56
C ASP A 474 23.33 24.51 -38.09
N GLU A 475 23.29 24.19 -36.80
CA GLU A 475 23.92 23.00 -36.20
C GLU A 475 22.97 21.80 -36.05
N VAL A 476 21.66 21.97 -36.25
CA VAL A 476 20.65 20.91 -36.04
C VAL A 476 20.99 19.64 -36.81
N LYS A 477 21.41 19.75 -38.07
CA LYS A 477 21.78 18.58 -38.90
C LYS A 477 23.00 17.84 -38.36
N ASP A 478 23.94 18.55 -37.73
CA ASP A 478 25.10 17.93 -37.10
C ASP A 478 24.72 17.25 -35.79
N PHE A 479 23.77 17.82 -35.05
CA PHE A 479 23.19 17.21 -33.85
C PHE A 479 22.47 15.90 -34.17
N GLU A 480 21.58 15.90 -35.17
CA GLU A 480 20.87 14.70 -35.62
C GLU A 480 21.83 13.60 -36.10
N LYS A 481 22.85 13.95 -36.88
CA LYS A 481 23.91 12.98 -37.27
C LYS A 481 24.64 12.39 -36.07
N MET A 482 24.82 13.16 -34.99
CA MET A 482 25.40 12.65 -33.76
C MET A 482 24.44 11.66 -33.08
N LEU A 483 23.15 11.99 -32.98
CA LEU A 483 22.13 11.09 -32.43
C LEU A 483 22.01 9.79 -33.23
N ASP A 484 22.10 9.86 -34.57
CA ASP A 484 22.07 8.68 -35.44
C ASP A 484 23.27 7.75 -35.18
N LYS A 485 24.46 8.32 -34.93
CA LYS A 485 25.67 7.54 -34.57
C LYS A 485 25.57 6.90 -33.20
N VAL A 486 24.87 7.55 -32.28
CA VAL A 486 24.63 7.03 -30.93
C VAL A 486 23.75 5.77 -30.99
N GLY A 487 22.81 5.70 -31.93
CA GLY A 487 22.06 4.50 -32.25
C GLY A 487 20.88 4.20 -31.31
N PHE A 488 20.42 5.18 -30.53
CA PHE A 488 19.15 5.08 -29.80
C PHE A 488 17.99 5.55 -30.66
N ARG A 489 16.79 5.01 -30.41
CA ARG A 489 15.58 5.51 -31.05
C ARG A 489 15.25 6.87 -30.47
N TYR A 490 15.02 7.86 -31.32
CA TYR A 490 14.61 9.19 -30.89
C TYR A 490 13.52 9.77 -31.78
N GLU A 491 12.81 10.76 -31.24
CA GLU A 491 11.78 11.53 -31.93
C GLU A 491 11.93 13.01 -31.55
N ASN A 492 11.82 13.91 -32.53
CA ASN A 492 11.87 15.34 -32.29
C ASN A 492 10.53 15.81 -31.69
N MET A 493 10.60 16.40 -30.50
CA MET A 493 9.46 16.88 -29.71
C MET A 493 9.45 18.40 -29.57
N THR A 494 10.28 19.11 -30.35
CA THR A 494 10.43 20.57 -30.25
C THR A 494 9.09 21.29 -30.47
N ASP A 495 8.28 20.84 -31.43
CA ASP A 495 6.98 21.44 -31.75
C ASP A 495 5.81 20.74 -31.05
N ASN A 496 6.08 19.85 -30.08
CA ASN A 496 5.03 19.16 -29.34
C ASN A 496 4.23 20.15 -28.47
N GLU A 497 2.91 20.14 -28.61
CA GLU A 497 2.01 21.08 -27.93
C GLU A 497 2.14 21.02 -26.39
N ALA A 498 2.26 19.82 -25.82
CA ALA A 498 2.39 19.66 -24.37
C ALA A 498 3.72 20.22 -23.86
N TYR A 499 4.81 20.01 -24.60
CA TYR A 499 6.09 20.62 -24.28
C TYR A 499 5.98 22.15 -24.33
N GLN A 500 5.48 22.74 -25.42
CA GLN A 500 5.39 24.20 -25.57
C GLN A 500 4.55 24.86 -24.46
N LEU A 501 3.42 24.24 -24.08
CA LEU A 501 2.51 24.78 -23.07
C LEU A 501 3.09 24.79 -21.64
N PHE A 502 3.88 23.78 -21.26
CA PHE A 502 4.28 23.59 -19.84
C PHE A 502 5.78 23.69 -19.58
N LEU A 503 6.60 23.46 -20.60
CA LEU A 503 8.05 23.38 -20.51
C LEU A 503 8.76 24.27 -21.54
N GLY A 504 8.06 24.79 -22.54
CA GLY A 504 8.65 25.51 -23.66
C GLY A 504 9.58 26.65 -23.24
N ALA A 505 10.61 26.92 -24.03
CA ALA A 505 11.58 27.97 -23.76
C ALA A 505 11.04 29.42 -24.01
N GLY A 506 9.73 29.58 -24.17
CA GLY A 506 9.12 30.87 -24.53
C GLY A 506 8.91 31.09 -26.03
N ASN A 507 9.02 30.04 -26.86
CA ASN A 507 8.84 30.12 -28.32
C ASN A 507 7.38 30.24 -28.80
N ASN A 508 6.44 30.57 -27.90
CA ASN A 508 5.12 31.00 -28.35
C ASN A 508 5.27 32.38 -29.00
N LYS A 509 5.32 32.37 -30.34
CA LYS A 509 4.73 33.44 -31.15
C LYS A 509 3.39 33.77 -30.51
N SER A 510 3.32 34.94 -29.89
CA SER A 510 2.08 35.63 -29.60
C SER A 510 1.27 35.67 -30.90
N GLY A 511 0.28 34.79 -30.99
CA GLY A 511 -0.77 34.79 -32.00
C GLY A 511 -2.04 35.36 -31.38
#